data_AF-A0A370EB79-F1
#
_entry.id   AF-A0A370EB79-F1
#
_cell.length_a   1.000
_cell.length_b   1.000
_cell.length_c   1.000
_cell.angle_alpha   90.00
_cell.angle_beta   90.00
_cell.angle_gamma   90.00
#
_symmetry.space_group_name_H-M   'P 1'
#
loop_
_entity.id
_entity.type
_entity.pdbx_description
1 polymer ?
#
loop_
_entity_poly.entity_id
_entity_poly.type
_entity_poly.pdbx_seq_one_letter_code
_entity_poly.pdbx_strand_id
1 'polypeptide(L)'
;MKTMKLKFITLLIIVASIGGACSLDDKEQYCFTSQYTGITGVTGPSATTVNTPITLNVSYIPLGTCGTFNKFTETQTITGQDFPKDIKVLVDYEGCQCPATDTAVTVPYIFTATTPGSYELNFLTGVEANPKITRTITVTE
;
A
#
# COMPACT_ATOMS: atom_id res chain seq x y z
N MET A 1 35.71 -21.74 68.00
CA MET A 1 35.93 -23.02 67.29
C MET A 1 34.59 -23.75 67.13
N LYS A 2 34.41 -24.43 65.98
CA LYS A 2 33.26 -25.26 65.52
C LYS A 2 32.16 -24.49 64.76
N THR A 3 32.33 -24.19 63.47
CA THR A 3 32.11 -24.99 62.22
C THR A 3 30.64 -25.17 61.80
N MET A 4 30.36 -24.57 60.63
CA MET A 4 29.20 -24.68 59.73
C MET A 4 28.72 -26.13 59.50
N LYS A 5 27.42 -26.32 59.18
CA LYS A 5 26.98 -27.18 58.06
C LYS A 5 25.62 -26.70 57.49
N LEU A 6 25.72 -26.02 56.35
CA LEU A 6 24.69 -25.71 55.37
C LEU A 6 24.01 -27.01 54.90
N LYS A 7 22.67 -27.10 54.98
CA LYS A 7 21.90 -28.16 54.31
C LYS A 7 21.13 -27.56 53.14
N PHE A 8 21.39 -28.16 51.98
CA PHE A 8 20.95 -27.79 50.65
C PHE A 8 19.43 -27.73 50.51
N ILE A 9 18.95 -26.61 49.97
CA ILE A 9 17.62 -26.47 49.37
C ILE A 9 17.76 -26.96 47.92
N THR A 10 16.97 -27.97 47.54
CA THR A 10 16.81 -28.36 46.13
C THR A 10 15.33 -28.35 45.80
N LEU A 11 14.87 -27.20 45.30
CA LEU A 11 13.53 -26.96 44.80
C LEU A 11 13.48 -27.45 43.34
N LEU A 12 12.82 -28.58 43.11
CA LEU A 12 12.61 -29.18 41.79
C LEU A 12 11.30 -28.63 41.23
N ILE A 13 11.37 -27.53 40.46
CA ILE A 13 10.22 -26.96 39.75
C ILE A 13 10.03 -27.77 38.47
N ILE A 14 9.09 -28.71 38.49
CA ILE A 14 8.59 -29.38 37.29
C ILE A 14 7.57 -28.44 36.65
N VAL A 15 8.00 -27.71 35.62
CA VAL A 15 7.08 -26.95 34.76
C VAL A 15 6.38 -27.96 33.85
N ALA A 16 5.16 -28.33 34.20
CA ALA A 16 4.26 -29.07 33.33
C ALA A 16 3.88 -28.17 32.15
N SER A 17 4.42 -28.46 30.96
CA SER A 17 4.03 -27.82 29.72
C SER A 17 2.61 -28.25 29.34
N ILE A 18 1.63 -27.42 29.70
CA ILE A 18 0.29 -27.45 29.11
C ILE A 18 0.40 -26.86 27.70
N GLY A 19 0.92 -27.67 26.76
CA GLY A 19 0.79 -27.40 25.34
C GLY A 19 -0.56 -27.94 24.88
N GLY A 20 -1.64 -27.19 25.10
CA GLY A 20 -2.92 -27.47 24.48
C GLY A 20 -2.73 -27.48 22.96
N ALA A 21 -2.92 -28.63 22.33
CA ALA A 21 -3.12 -28.68 20.88
C ALA A 21 -4.45 -27.97 20.61
N CYS A 22 -4.39 -26.71 20.18
CA CYS A 22 -5.54 -26.03 19.62
C CYS A 22 -5.90 -26.70 18.29
N SER A 23 -6.72 -27.75 18.31
CA SER A 23 -7.46 -28.18 17.12
C SER A 23 -8.64 -27.22 16.96
N LEU A 24 -8.45 -26.17 16.18
CA LEU A 24 -9.57 -25.32 15.77
C LEU A 24 -10.14 -25.87 14.48
N ASP A 25 -11.28 -26.56 14.66
CA ASP A 25 -12.33 -26.91 13.71
C ASP A 25 -12.58 -25.84 12.64
N ASP A 26 -12.81 -26.31 11.41
CA ASP A 26 -13.65 -25.77 10.33
C ASP A 26 -13.94 -24.27 10.37
N LYS A 27 -12.91 -23.45 10.15
CA LYS A 27 -13.11 -22.05 9.77
C LYS A 27 -13.02 -21.95 8.26
N GLU A 28 -14.11 -21.56 7.60
CA GLU A 28 -14.04 -21.03 6.24
C GLU A 28 -12.88 -20.05 6.17
N GLN A 29 -11.90 -20.37 5.32
CA GLN A 29 -10.66 -19.60 5.23
C GLN A 29 -11.00 -18.24 4.61
N TYR A 30 -11.14 -17.21 5.43
CA TYR A 30 -11.29 -15.84 4.95
C TYR A 30 -9.93 -15.34 4.44
N CYS A 31 -9.84 -15.12 3.13
CA CYS A 31 -8.65 -14.62 2.47
C CYS A 31 -8.87 -13.16 2.03
N PHE A 32 -8.10 -12.26 2.62
CA PHE A 32 -8.09 -10.85 2.25
C PHE A 32 -6.65 -10.33 2.26
N THR A 33 -6.27 -9.56 1.24
CA THR A 33 -4.98 -8.87 1.18
C THR A 33 -5.09 -7.56 0.42
N SER A 34 -4.28 -6.57 0.80
CA SER A 34 -4.13 -5.32 0.07
C SER A 34 -2.71 -5.23 -0.47
N GLN A 35 -2.56 -4.95 -1.76
CA GLN A 35 -1.25 -4.85 -2.41
C GLN A 35 -1.19 -3.64 -3.34
N TYR A 36 0.00 -3.04 -3.41
CA TYR A 36 0.27 -2.01 -4.40
C TYR A 36 0.44 -2.64 -5.78
N THR A 37 -0.15 -2.01 -6.80
CA THR A 37 0.05 -2.39 -8.19
C THR A 37 0.63 -1.24 -9.00
N GLY A 38 1.36 -1.61 -10.05
CA GLY A 38 1.97 -0.66 -10.98
C GLY A 38 0.92 -0.02 -11.88
N ILE A 39 1.07 1.29 -12.09
CA ILE A 39 0.28 2.04 -13.05
C ILE A 39 0.81 1.76 -14.46
N THR A 40 -0.08 1.50 -15.41
CA THR A 40 0.25 1.17 -16.79
C THR A 40 0.01 2.32 -17.76
N GLY A 41 -0.80 3.31 -17.37
CA GLY A 41 -1.09 4.46 -18.22
C GLY A 41 -1.72 5.62 -17.45
N VAL A 42 -1.49 6.84 -17.93
CA VAL A 42 -2.11 8.05 -17.39
C VAL A 42 -2.47 8.97 -18.54
N THR A 43 -3.73 9.39 -18.61
CA THR A 43 -4.23 10.35 -19.60
C THR A 43 -5.03 11.47 -18.92
N GLY A 44 -5.17 12.61 -19.59
CA GLY A 44 -5.92 13.75 -19.08
C GLY A 44 -5.22 15.08 -19.35
N PRO A 45 -5.77 16.19 -18.84
CA PRO A 45 -5.20 17.52 -19.02
C PRO A 45 -3.79 17.63 -18.47
N SER A 46 -3.02 18.59 -19.00
CA SER A 46 -1.71 18.98 -18.47
C SER A 46 -1.71 20.41 -17.93
N ALA A 47 -2.88 21.06 -17.90
CA ALA A 47 -3.03 22.41 -17.41
C ALA A 47 -4.41 22.62 -16.77
N THR A 48 -4.48 23.54 -15.82
CA THR A 48 -5.71 24.02 -15.17
C THR A 48 -5.50 25.43 -14.60
N THR A 49 -6.55 26.03 -14.05
CA THR A 49 -6.44 27.25 -13.26
C THR A 49 -6.51 26.94 -11.76
N VAL A 50 -6.09 27.88 -10.93
CA VAL A 50 -6.16 27.78 -9.48
C VAL A 50 -7.58 27.41 -9.03
N ASN A 51 -7.65 26.45 -8.10
CA ASN A 51 -8.90 25.89 -7.55
C ASN A 51 -9.82 25.17 -8.56
N THR A 52 -9.38 24.95 -9.79
CA THR A 52 -10.13 24.17 -10.78
C THR A 52 -9.64 22.72 -10.80
N PRO A 53 -10.47 21.75 -10.37
CA PRO A 53 -10.09 20.34 -10.40
C PRO A 53 -9.96 19.84 -11.85
N ILE A 54 -8.95 19.02 -12.10
CA ILE A 54 -8.84 18.21 -13.32
C ILE A 54 -8.82 16.73 -12.97
N THR A 55 -9.29 15.91 -13.90
CA THR A 55 -9.26 14.45 -13.78
C THR A 55 -8.16 13.88 -14.66
N LEU A 56 -7.27 13.12 -14.05
CA LEU A 56 -6.33 12.24 -14.73
C LEU A 56 -6.89 10.83 -14.67
N ASN A 57 -7.09 10.20 -15.82
CA ASN A 57 -7.50 8.80 -15.92
C ASN A 57 -6.27 7.93 -15.77
N VAL A 58 -6.21 7.19 -14.66
CA VAL A 58 -5.08 6.32 -14.32
C VAL A 58 -5.49 4.88 -14.56
N SER A 59 -4.73 4.18 -15.41
CA SER A 59 -4.95 2.79 -15.75
C SER A 59 -3.93 1.89 -15.05
N TYR A 60 -4.38 0.73 -14.58
CA TYR A 60 -3.54 -0.30 -13.98
C TYR A 60 -4.12 -1.69 -14.26
N ILE A 61 -3.32 -2.75 -14.10
CA ILE A 61 -3.80 -4.13 -14.19
C ILE A 61 -3.70 -4.74 -12.78
N PRO A 62 -4.82 -5.20 -12.17
CA PRO A 62 -4.76 -5.93 -10.91
C PRO A 62 -4.09 -7.29 -11.13
N LEU A 63 -3.44 -7.83 -10.10
CA LEU A 63 -2.73 -9.11 -10.16
C LEU A 63 -3.66 -10.31 -10.42
N GLY A 64 -4.97 -10.13 -10.23
CA GLY A 64 -5.98 -11.13 -10.48
C GLY A 64 -7.40 -10.57 -10.49
N THR A 65 -8.36 -11.38 -10.89
CA THR A 65 -9.76 -10.96 -11.14
C THR A 65 -10.52 -10.49 -9.91
N CYS A 66 -10.08 -10.83 -8.70
CA CYS A 66 -10.70 -10.33 -7.46
C CYS A 66 -10.25 -8.92 -7.07
N GLY A 67 -9.25 -8.37 -7.78
CA GLY A 67 -8.64 -7.10 -7.41
C GLY A 67 -9.60 -5.93 -7.60
N THR A 68 -9.91 -5.23 -6.51
CA THR A 68 -10.76 -4.04 -6.51
C THR A 68 -9.94 -2.82 -6.12
N PHE A 69 -10.13 -1.70 -6.82
CA PHE A 69 -9.49 -0.44 -6.47
C PHE A 69 -9.86 -0.06 -5.02
N ASN A 70 -8.84 0.18 -4.17
CA ASN A 70 -9.04 0.74 -2.85
C ASN A 70 -8.86 2.26 -2.89
N LYS A 71 -7.62 2.70 -3.18
CA LYS A 71 -7.26 4.12 -3.18
C LYS A 71 -5.96 4.39 -3.94
N PHE A 72 -5.73 5.67 -4.20
CA PHE A 72 -4.38 6.17 -4.45
C PHE A 72 -3.66 6.47 -3.15
N THR A 73 -2.36 6.21 -3.12
CA THR A 73 -1.47 6.68 -2.05
C THR A 73 -0.46 7.65 -2.62
N GLU A 74 -0.30 8.79 -1.97
CA GLU A 74 0.66 9.83 -2.35
C GLU A 74 1.79 9.90 -1.33
N THR A 75 3.02 9.99 -1.81
CA THR A 75 4.21 10.20 -0.98
C THR A 75 5.08 11.29 -1.57
N GLN A 76 5.59 12.19 -0.73
CA GLN A 76 6.56 13.20 -1.17
C GLN A 76 7.83 12.52 -1.63
N THR A 77 8.34 12.91 -2.80
CA THR A 77 9.65 12.43 -3.29
C THR A 77 10.79 13.14 -2.55
N ILE A 78 10.57 14.38 -2.07
CA ILE A 78 11.55 15.20 -1.37
C ILE A 78 10.95 15.66 -0.04
N THR A 79 11.61 15.32 1.08
CA THR A 79 11.13 15.68 2.43
C THR A 79 10.97 17.18 2.59
N GLY A 80 9.77 17.63 2.96
CA GLY A 80 9.46 19.04 3.20
C GLY A 80 9.07 19.81 1.93
N GLN A 81 8.90 19.12 0.80
CA GLN A 81 8.34 19.68 -0.42
C GLN A 81 7.07 18.90 -0.80
N ASP A 82 6.00 19.63 -1.12
CA ASP A 82 4.74 19.00 -1.52
C ASP A 82 4.84 18.28 -2.86
N PHE A 83 5.76 18.71 -3.74
CA PHE A 83 6.01 18.14 -5.06
C PHE A 83 7.52 18.02 -5.32
N PRO A 84 8.00 17.04 -6.12
CA PRO A 84 7.22 16.01 -6.79
C PRO A 84 6.55 15.00 -5.83
N LYS A 85 5.43 14.43 -6.29
CA LYS A 85 4.69 13.38 -5.55
C LYS A 85 4.73 12.06 -6.28
N ASP A 86 5.09 11.01 -5.57
CA ASP A 86 4.94 9.64 -6.04
C ASP A 86 3.51 9.15 -5.74
N ILE A 87 2.87 8.55 -6.74
CA ILE A 87 1.48 8.06 -6.69
C ILE A 87 1.49 6.57 -6.98
N LYS A 88 0.86 5.79 -6.10
CA LYS A 88 0.63 4.33 -6.25
C LYS A 88 -0.85 4.00 -6.15
N VAL A 89 -1.25 2.89 -6.74
CA VAL A 89 -2.58 2.31 -6.58
C VAL A 89 -2.53 1.19 -5.55
N LEU A 90 -3.36 1.28 -4.52
CA LEU A 90 -3.63 0.18 -3.59
C LEU A 90 -4.86 -0.59 -4.08
N VAL A 91 -4.73 -1.92 -4.16
CA VAL A 91 -5.79 -2.83 -4.61
C VAL A 91 -6.06 -3.84 -3.51
N ASP A 92 -7.34 -4.04 -3.20
CA ASP A 92 -7.81 -5.07 -2.28
C ASP A 92 -8.18 -6.34 -3.06
N TYR A 93 -7.83 -7.49 -2.51
CA TYR A 93 -8.16 -8.81 -3.04
C TYR A 93 -8.93 -9.57 -1.97
N GLU A 94 -10.18 -9.86 -2.25
CA GLU A 94 -11.05 -10.70 -1.42
C GLU A 94 -11.27 -12.04 -2.12
N GLY A 95 -10.97 -13.13 -1.42
CA GLY A 95 -11.05 -14.49 -1.95
C GLY A 95 -9.71 -15.21 -1.95
N CYS A 96 -9.75 -16.53 -1.75
CA CYS A 96 -8.53 -17.35 -1.66
C CYS A 96 -7.96 -17.73 -3.03
N GLN A 97 -8.74 -17.58 -4.10
CA GLN A 97 -8.38 -17.99 -5.46
C GLN A 97 -8.71 -16.84 -6.41
N CYS A 98 -7.68 -16.14 -6.86
CA CYS A 98 -7.81 -15.02 -7.77
C CYS A 98 -7.03 -15.33 -9.05
N PRO A 99 -7.70 -15.84 -10.10
CA PRO A 99 -7.09 -16.05 -11.41
C PRO A 99 -6.39 -14.80 -11.90
N ALA A 100 -5.24 -14.97 -12.57
CA ALA A 100 -4.54 -13.87 -13.21
C ALA A 100 -5.44 -13.19 -14.26
N THR A 101 -5.20 -11.90 -14.50
CA THR A 101 -5.93 -11.13 -15.50
C THR A 101 -5.01 -10.13 -16.17
N ASP A 102 -5.26 -9.88 -17.46
CA ASP A 102 -4.61 -8.82 -18.23
C ASP A 102 -5.57 -7.64 -18.49
N THR A 103 -6.74 -7.66 -17.84
CA THR A 103 -7.75 -6.61 -18.03
C THR A 103 -7.35 -5.36 -17.26
N ALA A 104 -7.10 -4.26 -17.99
CA ALA A 104 -6.82 -2.98 -17.39
C ALA A 104 -8.08 -2.36 -16.75
N VAL A 105 -7.93 -1.83 -15.55
CA VAL A 105 -8.90 -1.01 -14.84
C VAL A 105 -8.46 0.44 -14.94
N THR A 106 -9.40 1.35 -15.18
CA THR A 106 -9.13 2.80 -15.21
C THR A 106 -9.94 3.51 -14.14
N VAL A 107 -9.27 4.34 -13.35
CA VAL A 107 -9.82 5.06 -12.20
C VAL A 107 -9.46 6.54 -12.27
N PRO A 108 -10.37 7.44 -11.84
CA PRO A 108 -10.12 8.88 -11.88
C PRO A 108 -9.25 9.32 -10.69
N TYR A 109 -8.11 9.92 -10.99
CA TYR A 109 -7.30 10.68 -10.03
C TYR A 109 -7.63 12.17 -10.17
N ILE A 110 -8.13 12.79 -9.10
CA ILE A 110 -8.52 14.21 -9.11
C ILE A 110 -7.36 15.05 -8.58
N PHE A 111 -6.89 15.99 -9.40
CA PHE A 111 -5.87 16.95 -9.03
C PHE A 111 -6.46 18.35 -8.93
N THR A 112 -6.16 19.04 -7.83
CA THR A 112 -6.49 20.46 -7.61
C THR A 112 -5.31 21.13 -6.93
N ALA A 113 -4.99 22.35 -7.36
CA ALA A 113 -3.97 23.18 -6.74
C ALA A 113 -4.54 24.55 -6.36
N THR A 114 -4.09 25.08 -5.22
CA THR A 114 -4.56 26.37 -4.67
C THR A 114 -3.64 27.54 -5.01
N THR A 115 -2.47 27.27 -5.61
CA THR A 115 -1.49 28.28 -6.04
C THR A 115 -1.07 28.04 -7.49
N PRO A 116 -0.71 29.08 -8.25
CA PRO A 116 -0.10 28.91 -9.57
C PRO A 116 1.25 28.20 -9.46
N GLY A 117 1.63 27.45 -10.49
CA GLY A 117 2.90 26.74 -10.50
C GLY A 117 2.96 25.55 -11.45
N SER A 118 4.07 24.83 -11.37
CA SER A 118 4.30 23.58 -12.10
C SER A 118 4.37 22.43 -11.12
N TYR A 119 3.47 21.46 -11.28
CA TYR A 119 3.27 20.36 -10.35
C TYR A 119 3.65 19.04 -10.99
N GLU A 120 4.67 18.38 -10.45
CA GLU A 120 5.13 17.08 -10.97
C GLU A 120 4.48 15.92 -10.20
N LEU A 121 3.72 15.11 -10.93
CA LEU A 121 3.08 13.89 -10.44
C LEU A 121 3.79 12.67 -11.06
N ASN A 122 4.30 11.80 -10.19
CA ASN A 122 5.07 10.62 -10.54
C ASN A 122 4.25 9.35 -10.29
N PHE A 123 3.62 8.83 -11.33
CA PHE A 123 2.81 7.62 -11.24
C PHE A 123 3.70 6.38 -11.37
N LEU A 124 3.85 5.63 -10.28
CA LEU A 124 4.81 4.53 -10.23
C LEU A 124 4.30 3.30 -10.98
N THR A 125 5.13 2.76 -11.87
CA THR A 125 4.77 1.59 -12.68
C THR A 125 5.11 0.26 -11.99
N GLY A 126 5.55 0.32 -10.73
CA GLY A 126 5.91 -0.82 -9.90
C GLY A 126 6.00 -0.45 -8.42
N VAL A 127 6.53 -1.38 -7.60
CA VAL A 127 6.71 -1.15 -6.15
C VAL A 127 7.86 -0.20 -5.83
N GLU A 128 8.85 -0.14 -6.70
CA GLU A 128 10.01 0.75 -6.60
C GLU A 128 9.70 2.14 -7.19
N ALA A 129 10.55 3.13 -6.86
CA ALA A 129 10.37 4.50 -7.32
C ALA A 129 10.60 4.68 -8.84
N ASN A 130 11.27 3.73 -9.51
CA ASN A 130 11.46 3.72 -10.95
C ASN A 130 11.24 2.29 -11.48
N PRO A 131 10.65 2.11 -12.67
CA PRO A 131 10.18 3.15 -13.59
C PRO A 131 8.90 3.86 -13.13
N LYS A 132 8.66 5.04 -13.71
CA LYS A 132 7.52 5.91 -13.41
C LYS A 132 7.03 6.66 -14.64
N ILE A 133 5.74 6.98 -14.68
CA ILE A 133 5.11 7.87 -15.66
C ILE A 133 5.00 9.24 -15.01
N THR A 134 5.74 10.22 -15.52
CA THR A 134 5.72 11.59 -15.00
C THR A 134 4.71 12.44 -15.76
N ARG A 135 3.84 13.16 -15.04
CA ARG A 135 2.92 14.17 -15.57
C ARG A 135 3.20 15.50 -14.91
N THR A 136 3.47 16.52 -15.70
CA THR A 136 3.57 17.90 -15.23
C THR A 136 2.25 18.61 -15.47
N ILE A 137 1.66 19.16 -14.41
CA ILE A 137 0.45 19.99 -14.48
C ILE A 137 0.84 21.45 -14.29
N THR A 138 0.55 22.27 -15.29
CA THR A 138 0.71 23.72 -15.22
C THR A 138 -0.57 24.35 -14.65
N VAL A 139 -0.44 25.10 -13.56
CA VAL A 139 -1.54 25.80 -12.92
C VAL A 139 -1.32 27.29 -13.09
N THR A 140 -2.26 27.97 -13.75
CA THR A 140 -2.27 29.43 -13.87
C THR A 140 -3.30 30.04 -12.93
N GLU A 141 -3.25 31.35 -12.75
CA GLU A 141 -4.32 32.11 -12.07
C GLU A 141 -5.69 31.90 -12.73
#